data_AF-A0A1B8ZRL3-F1
#
_entry.id   AF-A0A1B8ZRL3-F1
#
_cell.length_a   1.000
_cell.length_b   1.000
_cell.length_c   1.000
_cell.angle_alpha   90.00
_cell.angle_beta   90.00
_cell.angle_gamma   90.00
#
_symmetry.space_group_name_H-M   'P 1'
#
loop_
_entity.id
_entity.type
_entity.pdbx_description
1 polymer ?
#
loop_
_entity_poly.entity_id
_entity_poly.type
_entity_poly.pdbx_seq_one_letter_code
_entity_poly.pdbx_strand_id
1 'polypeptide(L)'
;MIKIRYFLLILLIVTSCANQKVVMYYYNGLNINNNSTWGSSLQIFFMENRDMMRMPVRDKNLKNEISIIKGKIISKNSIIVPDDGNYTFAFISKKDTLFADDQLEFWRYKDKGISYKLNDSSKNIILKHYKLNPNQQ
;
A
#
# COMPACT_ATOMS: atom_id res chain seq x y z
N MET A 1 -11.07 41.04 -17.13
CA MET A 1 -10.02 39.99 -17.31
C MET A 1 -9.47 39.37 -16.02
N ILE A 2 -9.78 39.89 -14.82
CA ILE A 2 -9.24 39.38 -13.55
C ILE A 2 -9.91 38.05 -13.10
N LYS A 3 -11.20 37.84 -13.42
CA LYS A 3 -11.96 36.63 -13.02
C LYS A 3 -11.42 35.30 -13.59
N ILE A 4 -10.83 35.32 -14.80
CA ILE A 4 -10.27 34.12 -15.45
C ILE A 4 -8.99 33.64 -14.76
N ARG A 5 -8.19 34.56 -14.22
CA ARG A 5 -6.94 34.22 -13.51
C ARG A 5 -7.20 33.47 -12.21
N TYR A 6 -8.23 33.84 -11.45
CA TYR A 6 -8.64 33.11 -10.24
C TYR A 6 -9.20 31.73 -10.57
N PHE A 7 -9.94 31.59 -11.66
CA PHE A 7 -10.48 30.30 -12.11
C PHE A 7 -9.36 29.31 -12.47
N LEU A 8 -8.33 29.77 -13.19
CA LEU A 8 -7.13 28.96 -13.49
C LEU A 8 -6.37 28.54 -12.23
N LEU A 9 -6.26 29.43 -11.23
CA LEU A 9 -5.60 29.13 -9.97
C LEU A 9 -6.36 28.05 -9.17
N ILE A 10 -7.69 28.13 -9.14
CA ILE A 10 -8.54 27.12 -8.50
C ILE A 10 -8.40 25.78 -9.24
N LEU A 11 -8.40 25.78 -10.58
CA LEU A 11 -8.19 24.56 -11.38
C LEU A 11 -6.82 23.92 -11.13
N LEU A 12 -5.75 24.72 -10.98
CA LEU A 12 -4.40 24.24 -10.66
C LEU A 12 -4.30 23.64 -9.25
N ILE A 13 -5.02 24.21 -8.28
CA ILE A 13 -5.05 23.69 -6.90
C ILE A 13 -5.83 22.37 -6.84
N VAL A 14 -6.96 22.28 -7.57
CA VAL A 14 -7.80 21.07 -7.60
C VAL A 14 -7.09 19.92 -8.34
N THR A 15 -6.39 20.21 -9.44
CA THR A 15 -5.65 19.18 -10.21
C THR A 15 -4.41 18.66 -9.47
N SER A 16 -3.74 19.50 -8.66
CA SER A 16 -2.61 19.09 -7.82
C SER A 16 -2.99 18.03 -6.76
N CYS A 17 -4.22 18.10 -6.23
CA CYS A 17 -4.72 17.12 -5.27
C CYS A 17 -5.17 15.78 -5.90
N ALA A 18 -5.44 15.74 -7.21
CA ALA A 18 -6.04 14.57 -7.88
C ALA A 18 -5.04 13.46 -8.23
N ASN A 19 -3.74 13.78 -8.37
CA ASN A 19 -2.71 12.82 -8.79
C ASN A 19 -1.94 12.19 -7.61
N GLN A 20 -2.66 11.75 -6.58
CA GLN A 20 -2.04 11.11 -5.42
C GLN A 20 -1.54 9.71 -5.80
N LYS A 21 -0.22 9.56 -5.86
CA LYS A 21 0.44 8.30 -6.18
C LYS A 21 0.44 7.40 -4.95
N VAL A 22 -0.12 6.20 -5.07
CA VAL A 22 0.11 5.12 -4.11
C VAL A 22 1.48 4.55 -4.39
N VAL A 23 2.32 4.45 -3.37
CA VAL A 23 3.66 3.85 -3.46
C VAL A 23 3.66 2.57 -2.63
N MET A 24 4.03 1.48 -3.25
CA MET A 24 4.23 0.18 -2.62
C MET A 24 5.64 0.09 -2.08
N TYR A 25 5.78 -0.36 -0.84
CA TYR A 25 7.01 -0.64 -0.14
C TYR A 25 7.04 -2.14 0.18
N TYR A 26 8.19 -2.77 -0.03
CA TYR A 26 8.47 -4.12 0.47
C TYR A 26 9.94 -4.26 0.83
N TYR A 27 10.23 -5.17 1.75
CA TYR A 27 11.59 -5.45 2.18
C TYR A 27 12.32 -6.36 1.17
N ASN A 28 13.51 -5.95 0.74
CA ASN A 28 14.32 -6.56 -0.33
C ASN A 28 15.65 -7.16 0.19
N GLY A 29 15.82 -7.30 1.51
CA GLY A 29 17.13 -7.55 2.13
C GLY A 29 17.34 -8.95 2.70
N LEU A 30 17.80 -9.90 1.86
CA LEU A 30 18.71 -11.04 2.12
C LEU A 30 18.55 -11.95 3.37
N ASN A 31 17.61 -11.69 4.28
CA ASN A 31 17.45 -12.44 5.52
C ASN A 31 16.12 -13.19 5.42
N ILE A 32 16.20 -14.45 4.99
CA ILE A 32 15.07 -15.35 4.71
C ILE A 32 14.08 -15.43 5.90
N ASN A 33 14.54 -15.08 7.11
CA ASN A 33 13.75 -15.09 8.33
C ASN A 33 13.00 -13.77 8.64
N ASN A 34 13.22 -12.67 7.90
CA ASN A 34 12.72 -11.32 8.23
C ASN A 34 11.96 -10.62 7.08
N ASN A 35 11.48 -11.35 6.07
CA ASN A 35 10.76 -10.74 4.93
C ASN A 35 9.38 -10.17 5.29
N SER A 36 8.93 -10.40 6.51
CA SER A 36 7.71 -9.85 7.07
C SER A 36 7.99 -9.21 8.41
N THR A 37 7.26 -8.14 8.72
CA THR A 37 7.25 -7.55 10.05
C THR A 37 5.97 -7.91 10.79
N TRP A 38 6.08 -8.04 12.10
CA TRP A 38 4.94 -8.23 12.97
C TRP A 38 4.04 -6.98 12.91
N GLY A 39 2.75 -7.18 13.15
CA GLY A 39 1.78 -6.09 13.25
C GLY A 39 2.12 -5.03 14.30
N SER A 40 2.89 -5.38 15.32
CA SER A 40 3.41 -4.49 16.36
C SER A 40 4.63 -3.66 15.93
N SER A 41 5.26 -3.99 14.79
CA SER A 41 6.53 -3.41 14.33
C SER A 41 6.41 -2.72 12.96
N LEU A 42 5.20 -2.34 12.56
CA LEU A 42 4.92 -1.70 11.25
C LEU A 42 5.66 -0.38 11.02
N GLN A 43 6.20 0.26 12.07
CA GLN A 43 7.04 1.45 11.90
C GLN A 43 8.26 1.21 11.01
N ILE A 44 8.71 -0.03 10.85
CA ILE A 44 9.86 -0.38 10.01
C ILE A 44 9.71 0.09 8.57
N PHE A 45 8.48 0.14 8.03
CA PHE A 45 8.21 0.60 6.66
C PHE A 45 8.49 2.10 6.44
N PHE A 46 8.61 2.88 7.51
CA PHE A 46 8.88 4.32 7.46
C PHE A 46 10.32 4.68 7.86
N MET A 47 11.10 3.70 8.33
CA MET A 47 12.51 3.93 8.65
C MET A 47 13.30 4.11 7.35
N GLU A 48 14.35 4.93 7.38
CA GLU A 48 15.30 5.07 6.28
C GLU A 48 16.17 3.81 6.18
N ASN A 49 15.57 2.69 5.76
CA ASN A 49 16.27 1.45 5.52
C ASN A 49 16.73 1.36 4.06
N ARG A 50 18.01 1.04 3.84
CA ARG A 50 18.63 0.89 2.51
C ARG A 50 18.06 -0.30 1.72
N ASP A 51 17.42 -1.25 2.41
CA ASP A 51 16.96 -2.50 1.82
C ASP A 51 15.45 -2.55 1.53
N MET A 52 14.75 -1.41 1.53
CA MET A 52 13.34 -1.35 1.14
C MET A 52 13.17 -0.92 -0.32
N MET A 53 12.54 -1.78 -1.13
CA MET A 53 12.15 -1.42 -2.48
C MET A 53 10.87 -0.60 -2.48
N ARG A 54 10.87 0.48 -3.26
CA ARG A 54 9.75 1.42 -3.40
C ARG A 54 9.32 1.47 -4.85
N MET A 55 8.03 1.26 -5.10
CA MET A 55 7.49 1.29 -6.46
C MET A 55 6.16 2.07 -6.52
N PRO A 56 6.00 3.02 -7.45
CA PRO A 56 4.71 3.63 -7.67
C PRO A 56 3.74 2.59 -8.26
N VAL A 57 2.58 2.42 -7.62
CA VAL A 57 1.46 1.69 -8.20
C VAL A 57 0.90 2.55 -9.34
N ARG A 58 1.09 2.12 -10.59
CA ARG A 58 0.62 2.87 -11.78
C ARG A 58 -0.70 2.34 -12.31
N ASP A 59 -0.92 1.04 -12.17
CA ASP A 59 -2.11 0.35 -12.67
C ASP A 59 -3.40 0.87 -12.00
N LYS A 60 -4.39 1.23 -12.81
CA LYS A 60 -5.65 1.83 -12.33
C LYS A 60 -6.55 0.80 -11.64
N ASN A 61 -6.56 -0.44 -12.12
CA ASN A 61 -7.39 -1.50 -11.56
C ASN A 61 -6.88 -1.89 -10.17
N LEU A 62 -5.56 -2.06 -10.03
CA LEU A 62 -4.91 -2.33 -8.76
C LEU A 62 -5.14 -1.18 -7.76
N LYS A 63 -5.02 0.08 -8.19
CA LYS A 63 -5.37 1.23 -7.33
C LYS A 63 -6.81 1.19 -6.85
N ASN A 64 -7.74 0.89 -7.75
CA ASN A 64 -9.16 0.83 -7.42
C ASN A 64 -9.43 -0.30 -6.40
N GLU A 65 -8.82 -1.46 -6.59
CA GLU A 65 -8.97 -2.59 -5.68
C GLU A 65 -8.37 -2.32 -4.30
N ILE A 66 -7.18 -1.72 -4.24
CA ILE A 66 -6.57 -1.24 -2.98
C ILE A 66 -7.53 -0.26 -2.26
N SER A 67 -8.16 0.66 -3.00
CA SER A 67 -9.12 1.60 -2.44
C SER A 67 -10.39 0.90 -1.92
N ILE A 68 -10.88 -0.12 -2.63
CA ILE A 68 -12.03 -0.94 -2.21
C ILE A 68 -11.70 -1.70 -0.93
N ILE A 69 -10.53 -2.33 -0.85
CA ILE A 69 -10.06 -3.04 0.35
C ILE A 69 -10.05 -2.11 1.56
N LYS A 70 -9.42 -0.94 1.41
CA LYS A 70 -9.38 0.08 2.47
C LYS A 70 -10.79 0.51 2.89
N GLY A 71 -11.68 0.75 1.92
CA GLY A 71 -13.07 1.09 2.19
C GLY A 71 -13.79 0.02 3.02
N LYS A 72 -13.59 -1.27 2.66
CA LYS A 72 -14.14 -2.42 3.39
C LYS A 72 -13.60 -2.53 4.82
N ILE A 73 -12.32 -2.22 5.04
CA ILE A 73 -11.74 -2.20 6.40
C ILE A 73 -12.36 -1.07 7.23
N ILE A 74 -12.48 0.13 6.66
CA ILE A 74 -13.03 1.30 7.35
C ILE A 74 -14.49 1.06 7.77
N SER A 75 -15.29 0.45 6.89
CA SER A 75 -16.70 0.16 7.14
C SER A 75 -16.94 -0.94 8.18
N LYS A 76 -15.91 -1.70 8.58
CA LYS A 76 -16.07 -2.69 9.64
C LYS A 76 -16.05 -2.01 11.01
N ASN A 77 -17.04 -2.38 11.83
CA ASN A 77 -17.15 -1.93 13.21
C ASN A 77 -16.24 -2.72 14.17
N SER A 78 -15.90 -3.97 13.83
CA SER A 78 -15.03 -4.80 14.67
C SER A 78 -13.56 -4.65 14.30
N ILE A 79 -12.75 -4.51 15.35
CA ILE A 79 -11.30 -4.58 15.32
C ILE A 79 -10.91 -6.06 15.20
N ILE A 80 -10.26 -6.43 14.10
CA ILE A 80 -9.49 -7.66 14.01
C ILE A 80 -8.04 -7.19 13.96
N VAL A 81 -7.38 -7.04 15.11
CA VAL A 81 -5.92 -6.92 15.18
C VAL A 81 -5.39 -8.34 15.31
N PRO A 82 -4.87 -8.95 14.24
CA PRO A 82 -3.92 -10.03 14.45
C PRO A 82 -2.62 -9.35 14.85
N ASP A 83 -2.34 -9.26 16.15
CA ASP A 83 -0.99 -8.89 16.61
C ASP A 83 0.05 -9.93 16.15
N ASP A 84 -0.43 -11.10 15.71
CA ASP A 84 0.32 -12.22 15.17
C ASP A 84 0.49 -12.17 13.64
N GLY A 85 -0.04 -11.13 12.98
CA GLY A 85 0.02 -11.00 11.52
C GLY A 85 1.42 -10.60 11.04
N ASN A 86 1.94 -11.35 10.07
CA ASN A 86 3.17 -11.02 9.35
C ASN A 86 2.84 -10.17 8.11
N TYR A 87 3.37 -8.96 8.05
CA TYR A 87 3.13 -7.99 6.97
C TYR A 87 4.39 -7.78 6.14
N THR A 88 4.27 -7.96 4.83
CA THR A 88 5.38 -7.89 3.87
C THR A 88 5.30 -6.63 3.01
N PHE A 89 4.09 -6.14 2.76
CA PHE A 89 3.84 -4.98 1.90
C PHE A 89 3.23 -3.82 2.68
N ALA A 90 3.64 -2.60 2.33
CA ALA A 90 2.96 -1.38 2.72
C ALA A 90 2.62 -0.53 1.49
N PHE A 91 1.35 -0.19 1.34
CA PHE A 91 0.82 0.68 0.31
C PHE A 91 0.56 2.06 0.92
N ILE A 92 1.53 2.96 0.71
CA ILE A 92 1.53 4.31 1.29
C ILE A 92 0.91 5.29 0.31
N SER A 93 -0.08 6.03 0.80
CA SER A 93 -0.66 7.22 0.19
C SER A 93 -0.42 8.43 1.13
N LYS A 94 -0.77 9.65 0.70
CA LYS A 94 -0.37 10.89 1.41
C LYS A 94 -0.76 10.94 2.90
N LYS A 95 -1.84 10.27 3.30
CA LYS A 95 -2.34 10.29 4.68
C LYS A 95 -2.50 8.90 5.30
N ASP A 96 -2.34 7.84 4.50
CA ASP A 96 -2.83 6.52 4.87
C ASP A 96 -1.88 5.44 4.37
N THR A 97 -1.71 4.41 5.20
CA THR A 97 -0.92 3.22 4.88
C THR A 97 -1.77 1.98 5.05
N LEU A 98 -1.85 1.18 3.99
CA LEU A 98 -2.50 -0.12 4.00
C LEU A 98 -1.40 -1.19 3.95
N PHE A 99 -1.40 -2.11 4.91
CA PHE A 99 -0.44 -3.19 5.00
C PHE A 99 -1.05 -4.49 4.46
N ALA A 100 -0.22 -5.35 3.90
CA ALA A 100 -0.63 -6.69 3.47
C ALA A 100 0.45 -7.73 3.80
N ASP A 101 0.00 -8.96 4.04
CA ASP A 101 0.86 -10.13 4.17
C ASP A 101 1.51 -10.53 2.83
N ASP A 102 2.44 -11.48 2.87
CA ASP A 102 3.13 -12.01 1.69
C ASP A 102 2.20 -12.65 0.66
N GLN A 103 1.09 -13.23 1.11
CA GLN A 103 0.09 -13.86 0.24
C GLN A 103 -0.89 -12.86 -0.39
N LEU A 104 -0.91 -11.62 0.10
CA LEU A 104 -1.87 -10.56 -0.29
C LEU A 104 -3.32 -10.96 -0.01
N GLU A 105 -3.53 -11.68 1.09
CA GLU A 105 -4.81 -12.21 1.54
C GLU A 105 -5.26 -11.62 2.87
N PHE A 106 -4.35 -11.07 3.67
CA PHE A 106 -4.64 -10.36 4.90
C PHE A 106 -4.20 -8.90 4.80
N TRP A 107 -5.16 -8.00 5.04
CA TRP A 107 -4.98 -6.57 4.83
C TRP A 107 -5.25 -5.82 6.12
N ARG A 108 -4.38 -4.88 6.48
CA ARG A 108 -4.51 -4.05 7.69
C ARG A 108 -4.43 -2.58 7.37
N TYR A 109 -5.34 -1.81 7.96
CA TYR A 109 -5.32 -0.36 7.96
C TYR A 109 -5.55 0.13 9.39
N LYS A 110 -4.56 0.84 9.94
CA LYS A 110 -4.53 1.24 11.35
C LYS A 110 -4.66 0.03 12.29
N ASP A 111 -5.67 0.04 13.14
CA ASP A 111 -6.06 -0.97 14.13
C ASP A 111 -7.08 -1.97 13.58
N LYS A 112 -7.39 -1.96 12.28
CA LYS A 112 -8.39 -2.87 11.70
C LYS A 112 -7.78 -3.72 10.60
N GLY A 113 -8.23 -4.97 10.49
CA GLY A 113 -7.83 -5.89 9.43
C GLY A 113 -8.97 -6.71 8.85
N ILE A 114 -8.77 -7.19 7.63
CA ILE A 114 -9.68 -8.14 6.96
C ILE A 114 -8.88 -9.17 6.18
N SER A 115 -9.46 -10.36 6.01
CA SER A 115 -9.09 -11.22 4.90
C SER A 115 -9.78 -10.71 3.62
N TYR A 116 -9.01 -10.53 2.56
CA TYR A 116 -9.49 -10.16 1.23
C TYR A 116 -8.57 -10.74 0.17
N LYS A 117 -9.12 -11.57 -0.71
CA LYS A 117 -8.39 -12.11 -1.85
C LYS A 117 -8.43 -11.12 -3.02
N LEU A 118 -7.27 -10.65 -3.45
CA LEU A 118 -7.15 -9.89 -4.70
C LEU A 118 -7.56 -10.74 -5.90
N ASN A 119 -8.04 -10.07 -6.95
CA ASN A 119 -8.11 -10.74 -8.25
C ASN A 119 -6.70 -11.11 -8.77
N ASP A 120 -6.63 -12.16 -9.57
CA ASP A 120 -5.35 -12.73 -10.02
C ASP A 120 -4.52 -11.73 -10.83
N SER A 121 -5.15 -10.86 -11.62
CA SER A 121 -4.45 -9.84 -12.42
C SER A 121 -3.71 -8.84 -11.52
N SER A 122 -4.41 -8.28 -10.54
CA SER A 122 -3.84 -7.36 -9.54
C SER A 122 -2.79 -8.03 -8.67
N LYS A 123 -3.05 -9.25 -8.21
CA LYS A 123 -2.08 -10.05 -7.44
C LYS A 123 -0.82 -10.26 -8.26
N ASN A 124 -0.94 -10.61 -9.54
CA ASN A 124 0.20 -10.80 -10.44
C ASN A 124 0.99 -9.52 -10.71
N ILE A 125 0.36 -8.34 -10.74
CA ILE A 125 1.08 -7.07 -10.86
C ILE A 125 2.00 -6.86 -9.66
N ILE A 126 1.47 -6.99 -8.43
CA ILE A 126 2.27 -6.87 -7.20
C ILE A 126 3.36 -7.94 -7.18
N LEU A 127 2.95 -9.20 -7.40
CA LEU A 127 3.86 -10.33 -7.35
C LEU A 127 4.92 -10.29 -8.43
N LYS A 128 4.69 -9.70 -9.61
CA LYS A 128 5.75 -9.52 -10.62
C LYS A 128 6.83 -8.58 -10.08
N HIS A 129 6.46 -7.49 -9.43
CA HIS A 129 7.44 -6.56 -8.85
C HIS A 129 8.12 -7.11 -7.62
N TYR A 130 7.42 -7.95 -6.85
CA TYR A 130 8.00 -8.76 -5.81
C TYR A 130 8.95 -9.82 -6.40
N LYS A 131 8.57 -10.52 -7.48
CA LYS A 131 9.27 -11.61 -8.23
C LYS A 131 10.42 -11.20 -9.14
N LEU A 132 10.47 -9.94 -9.55
CA LEU A 132 11.67 -9.35 -10.12
C LEU A 132 12.78 -9.15 -9.07
N ASN A 133 12.49 -9.36 -7.78
CA ASN A 133 13.42 -9.19 -6.67
C ASN A 133 13.29 -10.14 -5.43
N PRO A 134 12.76 -11.38 -5.46
CA PRO A 134 12.86 -12.33 -4.35
C PRO A 134 13.92 -13.41 -4.64
N ASN A 135 14.76 -13.17 -5.65
CA ASN A 135 15.80 -14.07 -6.11
C ASN A 135 17.14 -13.32 -6.08
N GLN A 136 18.09 -13.81 -5.31
CA GLN A 136 18.90 -14.80 -6.00
C GLN A 136 18.45 -16.16 -5.48
N GLN A 137 17.98 -17.00 -6.42
CA GLN A 137 17.70 -18.42 -6.18
C GLN A 137 18.98 -19.14 -5.72
#